data_AF-A0AAV5LAW1-F1
#
_entry.id   AF-A0AAV5LAW1-F1
#
_cell.length_a   1.000
_cell.length_b   1.000
_cell.length_c   1.000
_cell.angle_alpha   90.00
_cell.angle_beta   90.00
_cell.angle_gamma   90.00
#
_symmetry.space_group_name_H-M   'P 1'
#
loop_
_entity.id
_entity.type
_entity.pdbx_description
1 polymer ?
#
loop_
_entity_poly.entity_id
_entity_poly.type
_entity_poly.pdbx_seq_one_letter_code
_entity_poly.pdbx_strand_id
1 'polypeptide(L)'
;MEVICCTEDMISCSLWEAMNTRQPNLEEVKIAKSLPRICFLSGLTGEEMMMFIDAFPDAGLEAAVFAALVPNSADKPLQGLIEEIMGDHEMLVSFY
;
A
#
# COMPACT_ATOMS: atom_id res chain seq x y z
N MET A 1 11.29 -8.50 -6.72
CA MET A 1 10.12 -7.73 -6.26
C MET A 1 9.07 -8.72 -5.82
N GLU A 2 8.61 -8.63 -4.58
CA GLU A 2 7.55 -9.48 -4.04
C GLU A 2 6.29 -8.63 -3.91
N VAL A 3 5.14 -9.21 -4.25
CA VAL A 3 3.83 -8.55 -4.14
C VAL A 3 3.04 -9.29 -3.07
N ILE A 4 2.48 -8.55 -2.14
CA ILE A 4 1.65 -9.06 -1.06
C ILE A 4 0.28 -8.40 -1.19
N CYS A 5 -0.77 -9.19 -1.31
CA CYS A 5 -2.14 -8.70 -1.34
C CYS A 5 -2.66 -8.52 0.09
N CYS A 6 -3.28 -7.38 0.37
CA CYS A 6 -3.93 -7.18 1.67
C CYS A 6 -5.12 -8.14 1.83
N THR A 7 -5.18 -8.84 2.95
CA THR A 7 -6.30 -9.72 3.34
C THR A 7 -7.03 -9.13 4.55
N GLU A 8 -8.26 -9.56 4.81
CA GLU A 8 -9.08 -9.04 5.92
C GLU A 8 -8.35 -9.14 7.28
N ASP A 9 -7.66 -10.25 7.52
CA ASP A 9 -6.94 -10.48 8.77
C ASP A 9 -5.78 -9.48 8.97
N MET A 10 -5.16 -9.05 7.87
CA MET A 10 -4.01 -8.14 7.90
C MET A 10 -4.41 -6.71 8.28
N ILE A 11 -5.66 -6.30 8.09
CA ILE A 11 -6.13 -4.93 8.32
C ILE A 11 -5.88 -4.49 9.77
N SER A 12 -6.00 -5.42 10.72
CA SER A 12 -5.76 -5.19 12.15
C SER A 12 -4.29 -5.33 12.56
N CYS A 13 -3.45 -5.92 11.71
CA CYS A 13 -2.02 -6.10 11.95
C CYS A 13 -1.24 -4.82 11.70
N SER A 14 -0.03 -4.75 12.23
CA SER A 14 0.93 -3.70 11.88
C SER A 14 1.34 -3.78 10.41
N LEU A 15 1.73 -2.65 9.82
CA LEU A 15 2.27 -2.64 8.44
C LEU A 15 3.48 -3.56 8.30
N TRP A 16 4.36 -3.62 9.30
CA TRP A 16 5.51 -4.50 9.30
C TRP A 16 5.12 -5.99 9.21
N GLU A 17 4.18 -6.43 10.04
CA GLU A 17 3.69 -7.82 10.01
C GLU A 17 3.04 -8.15 8.66
N ALA A 18 2.23 -7.23 8.14
CA ALA A 18 1.60 -7.36 6.83
C ALA A 18 2.63 -7.54 5.70
N MET A 19 3.67 -6.70 5.67
CA MET A 19 4.72 -6.76 4.63
C MET A 19 5.68 -7.95 4.76
N ASN A 20 5.68 -8.64 5.90
CA ASN A 20 6.49 -9.85 6.11
C ASN A 20 5.65 -11.14 6.04
N THR A 21 4.38 -11.03 5.67
CA THR A 21 3.49 -12.17 5.45
C THR A 21 3.85 -12.89 4.14
N ARG A 22 4.03 -14.21 4.20
CA ARG A 22 4.29 -15.02 3.00
C ARG A 22 3.01 -15.45 2.33
N GLN A 23 2.89 -15.17 1.03
CA GLN A 23 1.75 -15.57 0.20
C GLN A 23 2.25 -16.46 -0.96
N PRO A 24 2.34 -17.79 -0.76
CA PRO A 24 2.97 -18.70 -1.72
C PRO A 24 2.20 -18.84 -3.04
N ASN A 25 0.88 -18.61 -3.04
CA ASN A 25 0.05 -18.58 -4.24
C ASN A 25 -0.92 -17.40 -4.17
N LEU A 26 -0.66 -16.35 -4.95
CA LEU A 26 -1.49 -15.14 -4.99
C LEU A 26 -2.91 -15.40 -5.52
N GLU A 27 -3.10 -16.43 -6.36
CA GLU A 27 -4.43 -16.78 -6.88
C GLU A 27 -5.37 -17.33 -5.80
N GLU A 28 -4.82 -17.89 -4.73
CA GLU A 28 -5.58 -18.44 -3.59
C GLU A 28 -5.81 -17.42 -2.47
N VAL A 29 -5.14 -16.26 -2.54
CA VAL A 29 -5.25 -15.22 -1.50
C VAL A 29 -6.63 -14.58 -1.56
N LYS A 30 -7.32 -14.57 -0.41
CA LYS A 30 -8.58 -13.85 -0.24
C LYS A 30 -8.30 -12.37 0.01
N ILE A 31 -8.19 -11.62 -1.08
CA ILE A 31 -7.96 -10.17 -1.03
C ILE A 31 -9.13 -9.49 -0.31
N ALA A 32 -8.80 -8.60 0.63
CA ALA A 32 -9.76 -7.76 1.32
C ALA A 32 -10.58 -6.93 0.32
N LYS A 33 -11.87 -6.79 0.57
CA LYS A 33 -12.77 -6.06 -0.33
C LYS A 33 -13.12 -4.68 0.24
N SER A 34 -13.57 -3.79 -0.64
CA SER A 34 -14.05 -2.44 -0.24
C SER A 34 -13.01 -1.56 0.44
N LEU A 35 -11.72 -1.80 0.19
CA LEU A 35 -10.63 -0.92 0.60
C LEU A 35 -10.21 -0.01 -0.55
N PRO A 36 -9.71 1.20 -0.25
CA PRO A 36 -9.05 2.05 -1.24
C PRO A 36 -7.79 1.37 -1.78
N ARG A 37 -7.42 1.69 -3.02
CA ARG A 37 -6.25 1.11 -3.68
C ARG A 37 -4.99 1.85 -3.24
N ILE A 38 -4.26 1.28 -2.27
CA ILE A 38 -3.00 1.82 -1.76
C ILE A 38 -1.86 0.82 -2.03
N CYS A 39 -0.74 1.32 -2.52
CA CYS A 39 0.50 0.56 -2.68
C CYS A 39 1.53 1.01 -1.62
N PHE A 40 1.80 0.14 -0.65
CA PHE A 40 2.90 0.31 0.30
C PHE A 40 4.19 -0.23 -0.30
N LEU A 41 5.21 0.62 -0.38
CA LEU A 41 6.51 0.32 -0.99
C LEU A 41 7.59 0.24 0.09
N SER A 42 8.46 -0.76 0.01
CA SER A 42 9.61 -0.92 0.90
C SER A 42 10.88 -1.25 0.12
N GLY A 43 12.03 -0.90 0.69
CA GLY A 43 13.34 -1.22 0.12
C GLY A 43 13.70 -0.42 -1.15
N LEU A 44 12.93 0.61 -1.49
CA LEU A 44 13.22 1.53 -2.59
C LEU A 44 13.84 2.83 -2.06
N THR A 45 14.77 3.39 -2.81
CA THR A 45 15.18 4.79 -2.66
C THR A 45 14.05 5.73 -3.12
N GLY A 46 14.12 7.01 -2.73
CA GLY A 46 13.14 8.00 -3.17
C GLY A 46 13.10 8.19 -4.69
N GLU A 47 14.25 8.06 -5.36
CA GLU A 47 14.34 8.14 -6.83
C GLU A 47 13.66 6.94 -7.50
N GLU A 48 13.95 5.71 -7.05
CA GLU A 48 13.30 4.50 -7.56
C GLU A 48 11.79 4.51 -7.32
N MET A 49 11.35 5.03 -6.17
CA MET A 49 9.94 5.19 -5.86
C MET A 49 9.25 6.14 -6.86
N MET A 50 9.86 7.30 -7.15
CA MET A 50 9.31 8.25 -8.13
C MET A 50 9.26 7.65 -9.54
N MET A 51 10.33 6.96 -9.97
CA MET A 51 10.35 6.26 -11.25
C MET A 51 9.24 5.21 -11.36
N PHE A 52 8.96 4.47 -10.28
CA PHE A 52 7.87 3.51 -10.24
C PHE A 52 6.51 4.19 -10.35
N ILE A 53 6.29 5.29 -9.62
CA ILE A 53 5.04 6.07 -9.65
C ILE A 53 4.79 6.63 -11.04
N ASP A 54 5.82 7.21 -11.68
CA ASP A 54 5.71 7.80 -13.02
C ASP A 54 5.37 6.76 -14.09
N ALA A 55 5.88 5.54 -13.97
CA ALA A 55 5.61 4.44 -14.89
C ALA A 55 4.30 3.67 -14.60
N PHE A 56 3.71 3.85 -13.42
CA PHE A 56 2.54 3.08 -12.99
C PHE A 56 1.29 3.25 -13.89
N PRO A 57 0.96 4.45 -14.41
CA PRO A 57 -0.18 4.63 -15.30
C PRO A 57 -0.10 3.81 -16.59
N ASP A 58 1.11 3.53 -17.08
CA ASP A 58 1.35 2.77 -18.30
C ASP A 58 1.13 1.26 -18.12
N ALA A 59 0.99 0.79 -16.88
CA ALA A 59 0.76 -0.63 -16.57
C ALA A 59 -0.68 -1.10 -16.86
N GLY A 60 -1.61 -0.19 -17.18
CA GLY A 60 -3.03 -0.52 -17.37
C GLY A 60 -3.74 -0.92 -16.07
N LEU A 61 -3.14 -0.63 -14.92
CA LEU A 61 -3.73 -0.85 -13.60
C LEU A 61 -4.60 0.35 -13.19
N GLU A 62 -5.57 0.11 -12.32
CA GLU A 62 -6.32 1.20 -11.69
C GLU A 62 -5.38 2.10 -10.87
N ALA A 63 -5.66 3.40 -10.88
CA ALA A 63 -4.90 4.38 -10.11
C ALA A 63 -4.83 4.00 -8.62
N ALA A 64 -3.67 4.24 -8.01
CA ALA A 64 -3.40 3.90 -6.62
C ALA A 64 -2.76 5.09 -5.89
N VAL A 65 -2.97 5.15 -4.57
CA VAL A 65 -2.19 6.03 -3.69
C VAL A 65 -0.92 5.28 -3.26
N PHE A 66 0.21 5.97 -3.22
CA PHE A 66 1.49 5.37 -2.88
C PHE A 66 1.99 5.85 -1.53
N ALA A 67 2.50 4.93 -0.72
CA ALA A 67 3.10 5.23 0.57
C ALA A 67 4.35 4.37 0.79
N ALA A 68 5.35 4.92 1.48
CA ALA A 68 6.55 4.17 1.84
C ALA A 68 6.42 3.56 3.23
N LEU A 69 6.92 2.33 3.40
CA LEU A 69 7.22 1.79 4.71
C LEU A 69 8.42 2.56 5.29
N VAL A 70 8.19 3.22 6.43
CA VAL A 70 9.23 3.92 7.19
C VAL A 70 9.16 3.48 8.65
N PRO A 71 10.22 3.67 9.45
CA PRO A 71 10.20 3.26 10.87
C PRO A 71 9.01 3.81 11.66
N ASN A 72 8.54 5.01 11.32
CA ASN A 72 7.40 5.64 11.98
C ASN A 72 6.03 4.99 11.65
N SER A 73 5.90 4.33 10.49
CA SER A 73 4.65 3.66 10.07
C SER A 73 4.67 2.15 10.33
N ALA A 74 5.84 1.56 10.57
CA ALA A 74 6.02 0.11 10.67
C ALA A 74 5.10 -0.57 11.70
N ASP A 75 5.00 0.00 12.90
CA ASP A 75 4.23 -0.58 14.01
C ASP A 75 2.76 -0.12 14.05
N LYS A 76 2.35 0.78 13.14
CA LYS A 76 0.97 1.25 13.07
C LYS A 76 0.07 0.18 12.43
N PRO A 77 -1.16 -0.02 12.92
CA PRO A 77 -2.14 -0.88 12.27
C PRO A 77 -2.44 -0.43 10.84
N LEU A 78 -2.61 -1.37 9.91
CA LEU A 78 -2.93 -1.07 8.52
C LEU A 78 -4.20 -0.21 8.40
N GLN A 79 -5.24 -0.50 9.19
CA GLN A 79 -6.46 0.30 9.19
C GLN A 79 -6.20 1.79 9.45
N GLY A 80 -5.42 2.11 10.48
CA GLY A 80 -5.11 3.51 10.81
C GLY A 80 -4.31 4.19 9.70
N LEU A 81 -3.37 3.47 9.08
CA LEU A 81 -2.60 3.99 7.95
C LEU A 81 -3.48 4.22 6.72
N ILE A 82 -4.43 3.33 6.43
CA ILE A 82 -5.39 3.50 5.33
C ILE A 82 -6.19 4.80 5.53
N GLU A 83 -6.71 5.02 6.73
CA GLU A 83 -7.48 6.22 7.08
C GLU A 83 -6.62 7.49 6.99
N GLU A 84 -5.40 7.49 7.55
CA GLU A 84 -4.46 8.61 7.49
C GLU A 84 -4.09 8.97 6.03
N ILE A 85 -3.66 7.99 5.24
CA ILE A 85 -3.17 8.21 3.88
C ILE A 85 -4.30 8.68 2.95
N MET A 86 -5.49 8.09 3.06
CA MET A 86 -6.62 8.53 2.24
C MET A 86 -7.12 9.91 2.66
N GLY A 87 -7.15 10.22 3.96
CA GLY A 87 -7.49 11.57 4.43
C GLY A 87 -6.53 12.63 3.86
N ASP A 88 -5.23 12.35 3.87
CA ASP A 88 -4.22 13.23 3.28
C ASP A 88 -4.39 13.34 1.75
N HIS A 89 -4.60 12.22 1.06
CA HIS A 89 -4.80 12.22 -0.40
C HIS A 89 -6.04 13.01 -0.82
N GLU A 90 -7.16 12.80 -0.16
CA GLU A 90 -8.41 13.51 -0.43
C GLU A 90 -8.27 15.02 -0.18
N MET A 91 -7.58 15.42 0.89
CA MET A 91 -7.29 16.83 1.13
C MET A 91 -6.44 17.42 0.00
N LEU A 92 -5.37 16.75 -0.40
CA LEU A 92 -4.49 17.24 -1.47
C LEU A 92 -5.23 17.37 -2.81
N VAL A 93 -6.05 16.38 -3.17
CA VAL A 93 -6.82 16.40 -4.43
C VAL A 93 -7.93 17.44 -4.38
N SER A 94 -8.55 17.70 -3.22
CA SER A 94 -9.61 18.70 -3.07
C SER A 94 -9.16 20.15 -3.29
N PHE A 95 -7.85 20.41 -3.29
CA PHE A 95 -7.27 21.74 -3.57
C PHE A 95 -6.89 21.96 -5.04
N TYR A 96 -7.10 20.98 -5.92
CA TYR A 96 -6.89 21.07 -7.38
C TYR A 96 -8.22 21.04 -8.14
#